data_AF-A0A965ANA9-F1
#
_entry.id   AF-A0A965ANA9-F1
#
_cell.length_a   1.000
_cell.length_b   1.000
_cell.length_c   1.000
_cell.angle_alpha   90.00
_cell.angle_beta   90.00
_cell.angle_gamma   90.00
#
_symmetry.space_group_name_H-M   'P 1'
#
loop_
_entity.id
_entity.type
_entity.pdbx_description
1 polymer ?
#
loop_
_entity_poly.entity_id
_entity_poly.type
_entity_poly.pdbx_seq_one_letter_code
_entity_poly.pdbx_strand_id
1 'polypeptide(L)'
;EPLKVFEGTAREGAAGFPANVNVAAALGLAGIGVDRTKLQIWADPALDRNTHRIDVEADSARFSLSIENVPSEENPGTGKITALSVIAALRGLTTPLRVGT
;
A
#
# COMPACT_ATOMS: atom_id res chain seq x y z
N GLU A 1 6.92 -6.30 -21.58
CA GLU A 1 7.70 -5.30 -20.83
C GLU A 1 6.77 -4.55 -19.87
N PRO A 2 7.28 -4.03 -18.74
CA PRO A 2 6.47 -3.28 -17.80
C PRO A 2 5.95 -1.99 -18.44
N LEU A 3 4.65 -1.74 -18.32
CA LEU A 3 3.98 -0.54 -18.84
C LEU A 3 3.50 0.33 -17.67
N LYS A 4 3.94 1.59 -17.61
CA LYS A 4 3.41 2.56 -16.65
C LYS A 4 2.01 3.00 -17.10
N VAL A 5 0.98 2.59 -16.37
CA VAL A 5 -0.42 2.90 -16.69
C VAL A 5 -0.91 4.19 -16.04
N PHE A 6 -0.24 4.62 -14.97
CA PHE A 6 -0.57 5.87 -14.27
C PHE A 6 0.65 6.45 -13.56
N GLU A 7 0.69 7.78 -13.50
CA GLU A 7 1.60 8.56 -12.66
C GLU A 7 0.88 9.83 -12.19
N GLY A 8 0.94 10.09 -10.89
CA GLY A 8 0.31 11.26 -10.29
C GLY A 8 0.40 11.24 -8.77
N THR A 9 -0.45 12.01 -8.12
CA THR A 9 -0.61 12.03 -6.67
C THR A 9 -1.49 10.87 -6.20
N ALA A 10 -1.42 10.55 -4.90
CA ALA A 10 -2.34 9.58 -4.30
C ALA A 10 -3.82 10.03 -4.41
N ARG A 11 -4.09 11.34 -4.39
CA ARG A 11 -5.44 11.89 -4.62
C ARG A 11 -5.94 11.60 -6.03
N GLU A 12 -5.16 11.90 -7.04
CA GLU A 12 -5.53 11.66 -8.44
C GLU A 12 -5.69 10.15 -8.71
N GLY A 13 -4.79 9.34 -8.15
CA GLY A 13 -4.89 7.88 -8.19
C GLY A 13 -6.18 7.37 -7.56
N ALA A 14 -6.61 7.96 -6.44
CA ALA A 14 -7.87 7.61 -5.78
C ALA A 14 -9.11 7.92 -6.62
N ALA A 15 -9.09 9.02 -7.38
CA ALA A 15 -10.16 9.32 -8.32
C ALA A 15 -10.15 8.40 -9.54
N GLY A 16 -8.97 8.07 -10.08
CA GLY A 16 -8.82 7.26 -11.29
C GLY A 16 -8.96 5.74 -11.08
N PHE A 17 -8.61 5.24 -9.90
CA PHE A 17 -8.53 3.80 -9.59
C PHE A 17 -9.16 3.47 -8.22
N PRO A 18 -10.44 3.78 -8.00
CA PRO A 18 -11.06 3.77 -6.66
C PRO A 18 -10.98 2.43 -5.93
N ALA A 19 -10.87 1.30 -6.64
CA ALA A 19 -10.80 -0.02 -6.04
C ALA A 19 -9.39 -0.45 -5.57
N ASN A 20 -8.31 0.18 -6.06
CA ASN A 20 -6.95 -0.40 -5.99
C ASN A 20 -5.88 0.49 -5.32
N VAL A 21 -6.25 1.66 -4.82
CA VAL A 21 -5.29 2.68 -4.33
C VAL A 21 -5.34 2.91 -2.83
N ASN A 22 -6.01 2.03 -2.07
CA ASN A 22 -6.16 2.16 -0.62
C ASN A 22 -4.80 2.29 0.10
N VAL A 23 -3.76 1.61 -0.38
CA VAL A 23 -2.39 1.73 0.16
C VAL A 23 -1.83 3.14 -0.03
N ALA A 24 -1.99 3.74 -1.21
CA ALA A 24 -1.50 5.08 -1.50
C ALA A 24 -2.23 6.14 -0.67
N ALA A 25 -3.55 5.99 -0.50
CA ALA A 25 -4.34 6.85 0.37
C ALA A 25 -3.90 6.72 1.83
N ALA A 26 -3.73 5.49 2.35
CA ALA A 26 -3.26 5.24 3.71
C ALA A 26 -1.86 5.83 3.96
N LEU A 27 -0.94 5.71 2.99
CA LEU A 27 0.39 6.34 3.07
C LEU A 27 0.29 7.87 3.06
N GLY A 28 -0.59 8.44 2.25
CA GLY A 28 -0.86 9.87 2.27
C GLY A 28 -1.38 10.36 3.63
N LEU A 29 -2.27 9.60 4.25
CA LEU A 29 -2.81 9.93 5.58
C LEU A 29 -1.77 9.77 6.70
N ALA A 30 -0.93 8.74 6.62
CA ALA A 30 0.09 8.46 7.63
C ALA A 30 1.37 9.32 7.48
N GLY A 31 1.62 9.84 6.27
CA GLY A 31 2.86 10.53 5.92
C GLY A 31 2.66 12.00 5.57
N ILE A 32 3.12 12.37 4.37
CA ILE A 32 3.26 13.77 3.95
C ILE A 32 1.97 14.37 3.35
N GLY A 33 0.83 13.69 3.42
CA GLY A 33 -0.43 14.12 2.82
C GLY A 33 -0.65 13.57 1.41
N VAL A 34 -1.90 13.30 1.04
CA VAL A 34 -2.31 12.64 -0.22
C VAL A 34 -1.93 13.41 -1.49
N ASP A 35 -1.74 14.73 -1.39
CA ASP A 35 -1.33 15.59 -2.51
C ASP A 35 0.19 15.57 -2.75
N ARG A 36 0.98 15.21 -1.72
CA ARG A 36 2.44 15.12 -1.83
C ARG A 36 2.95 13.69 -1.98
N THR A 37 2.14 12.69 -1.63
CA THR A 37 2.44 11.28 -1.91
C THR A 37 2.31 11.01 -3.39
N LYS A 38 3.43 10.63 -4.03
CA LYS A 38 3.48 10.25 -5.44
C LYS A 38 3.09 8.78 -5.60
N LEU A 39 2.33 8.49 -6.65
CA LEU A 39 1.87 7.16 -7.00
C LEU A 39 2.21 6.87 -8.46
N GLN A 40 2.71 5.66 -8.71
CA GLN A 40 2.80 5.09 -10.03
C GLN A 40 2.10 3.73 -10.02
N ILE A 41 1.39 3.42 -11.10
CA ILE A 41 0.80 2.10 -11.31
C ILE A 41 1.44 1.53 -12.57
N TRP A 42 1.90 0.29 -12.47
CA TRP A 42 2.59 -0.42 -13.54
C TRP A 42 1.87 -1.74 -13.81
N ALA A 43 1.70 -2.07 -15.08
CA ALA A 43 1.27 -3.38 -15.55
C ALA A 43 2.50 -4.13 -16.06
N ASP A 44 2.91 -5.18 -15.34
CA ASP A 44 4.08 -5.98 -15.68
C ASP A 44 3.66 -7.43 -15.94
N PRO A 45 3.80 -7.96 -17.17
CA PRO A 45 3.44 -9.33 -17.49
C PRO A 45 4.37 -10.37 -16.84
N ALA A 46 5.51 -9.96 -16.28
CA ALA A 46 6.43 -10.86 -15.59
C ALA A 46 6.06 -11.10 -14.12
N LEU A 47 5.13 -10.31 -13.55
CA LEU A 47 4.68 -10.45 -12.17
C LEU A 47 3.44 -11.33 -12.07
N ASP A 48 3.47 -12.29 -11.16
CA ASP A 48 2.35 -13.19 -10.85
C ASP A 48 1.53 -12.72 -9.64
N ARG A 49 1.99 -11.66 -8.95
CA ARG A 49 1.40 -11.09 -7.73
C ARG A 49 1.29 -9.57 -7.80
N ASN A 50 0.34 -9.05 -7.03
CA ASN A 50 0.23 -7.61 -6.81
C ASN A 50 1.34 -7.15 -5.86
N THR A 51 2.21 -6.29 -6.37
CA THR A 51 3.42 -5.83 -5.68
C THR A 51 3.31 -4.34 -5.36
N HIS A 52 3.50 -4.00 -4.09
CA HIS A 52 3.65 -2.61 -3.67
C HIS A 52 5.10 -2.32 -3.35
N ARG A 53 5.66 -1.31 -3.99
CA ARG A 53 6.95 -0.73 -3.64
C ARG A 53 6.73 0.66 -3.06
N ILE A 54 7.32 0.92 -1.90
CA ILE A 54 7.22 2.18 -1.19
C ILE A 54 8.65 2.65 -0.94
N ASP A 55 8.98 3.83 -1.46
CA ASP A 55 10.27 4.48 -1.23
C ASP A 55 10.01 5.73 -0.38
N VAL A 56 10.73 5.83 0.76
CA VAL A 56 10.59 6.93 1.73
C VAL A 56 11.93 7.62 1.88
N GLU A 57 11.90 8.95 1.85
CA GLU A 57 13.03 9.82 2.11
C GLU A 57 12.61 10.92 3.09
N ALA A 58 13.29 10.97 4.23
CA ALA A 58 13.08 11.92 5.31
C ALA A 58 14.43 12.38 5.87
N ASP A 59 14.42 13.45 6.65
CA ASP A 59 15.61 13.96 7.37
C ASP A 59 16.23 12.95 8.34
N SER A 60 15.44 11.99 8.79
CA SER A 60 15.76 10.99 9.81
C SER A 60 16.06 9.61 9.24
N ALA A 61 15.55 9.29 8.04
CA ALA A 61 15.77 8.00 7.41
C ALA A 61 15.47 8.02 5.90
N ARG A 62 16.16 7.14 5.18
CA ARG A 62 15.81 6.76 3.81
C ARG A 62 15.70 5.25 3.74
N PHE A 63 14.58 4.74 3.26
CA PHE A 63 14.34 3.31 3.16
C PHE A 63 13.35 2.96 2.07
N SER A 64 13.35 1.68 1.70
CA SER A 64 12.41 1.11 0.73
C SER A 64 11.73 -0.11 1.34
N LEU A 65 10.46 -0.29 1.03
CA LEU A 65 9.67 -1.45 1.40
C LEU A 65 9.08 -2.08 0.13
N SER A 66 9.14 -3.41 0.03
CA SER A 66 8.52 -4.17 -1.06
C SER A 66 7.62 -5.25 -0.46
N ILE A 67 6.36 -5.29 -0.89
CA ILE A 67 5.36 -6.23 -0.40
C ILE A 67 4.71 -6.90 -1.61
N GLU A 68 4.84 -8.21 -1.70
CA GLU A 68 4.14 -9.05 -2.67
C GLU A 68 2.96 -9.73 -1.97
N ASN A 69 1.75 -9.29 -2.29
CA ASN A 69 0.56 -9.78 -1.61
C ASN A 69 0.20 -11.20 -2.04
N VAL A 70 -0.11 -12.06 -1.06
CA VAL A 70 -0.78 -13.34 -1.32
C VAL A 70 -2.28 -13.04 -1.49
N PRO A 71 -2.89 -13.37 -2.65
CA PRO A 71 -4.32 -13.14 -2.88
C PRO A 71 -5.20 -13.90 -1.90
N SER A 72 -6.33 -13.30 -1.53
CA SER A 72 -7.38 -13.98 -0.77
C SER A 72 -8.12 -14.97 -1.67
N GLU A 73 -8.58 -16.08 -1.10
CA GLU A 73 -9.31 -17.11 -1.87
C GLU A 73 -10.68 -16.60 -2.35
N GLU A 74 -11.35 -15.80 -1.53
CA GLU A 74 -12.69 -15.26 -1.83
C GLU A 74 -12.65 -14.02 -2.75
N ASN A 75 -11.57 -13.25 -2.70
CA ASN A 75 -11.36 -12.06 -3.54
C ASN A 75 -9.87 -11.93 -3.93
N PRO A 76 -9.48 -12.45 -5.10
CA PRO A 76 -8.09 -12.39 -5.55
C PRO A 76 -7.54 -10.98 -5.72
N GLY A 77 -8.40 -9.97 -5.88
CA GLY A 77 -7.99 -8.56 -5.93
C GLY A 77 -7.49 -8.00 -4.60
N THR A 78 -7.71 -8.70 -3.48
CA THR A 78 -7.32 -8.27 -2.13
C THR A 78 -6.30 -9.22 -1.51
N GLY A 79 -5.19 -8.68 -1.00
CA GLY A 79 -4.20 -9.47 -0.27
C GLY A 79 -4.72 -9.96 1.08
N LYS A 80 -4.43 -11.22 1.44
CA LYS A 80 -4.77 -11.85 2.74
C LYS A 80 -4.31 -11.01 3.93
N ILE A 81 -3.21 -10.27 3.77
CA ILE A 81 -2.64 -9.39 4.80
C ILE A 81 -3.60 -8.29 5.26
N THR A 82 -4.57 -7.89 4.43
CA THR A 82 -5.54 -6.84 4.78
C THR A 82 -6.38 -7.23 5.98
N ALA A 83 -7.01 -8.41 5.94
CA ALA A 83 -7.81 -8.91 7.07
C ALA A 83 -6.95 -9.16 8.31
N LEU A 84 -5.74 -9.68 8.12
CA LEU A 84 -4.78 -9.90 9.21
C LEU A 84 -4.37 -8.59 9.90
N SER A 85 -4.22 -7.50 9.14
CA SER A 85 -3.90 -6.18 9.70
C SER A 85 -5.01 -5.65 10.61
N VAL A 86 -6.28 -5.89 10.26
CA VAL A 86 -7.43 -5.51 11.08
C VAL A 86 -7.47 -6.33 12.38
N ILE A 87 -7.24 -7.64 12.29
CA ILE A 87 -7.14 -8.51 13.48
C ILE A 87 -6.00 -8.04 14.40
N ALA A 88 -4.84 -7.70 13.83
CA ALA A 88 -3.70 -7.19 14.58
C ALA A 88 -4.05 -5.86 15.27
N ALA A 89 -4.72 -4.94 14.58
CA ALA A 89 -5.17 -3.67 15.16
C ALA A 89 -6.11 -3.88 16.34
N LEU A 90 -7.12 -4.76 16.21
CA LEU A 90 -8.07 -5.07 17.27
C LEU A 90 -7.40 -5.73 18.49
N ARG A 91 -6.47 -6.67 18.27
CA ARG A 91 -5.66 -7.26 19.36
C ARG A 91 -4.77 -6.23 20.04
N GLY A 92 -4.26 -5.26 19.28
CA GLY A 92 -3.46 -4.14 19.76
C GLY A 92 -4.17 -3.25 20.78
N LEU A 93 -5.50 -3.21 20.79
CA LEU A 93 -6.29 -2.40 21.72
C LEU A 93 -6.33 -2.98 23.15
N THR A 94 -6.05 -4.27 23.33
CA THR A 94 -6.22 -4.97 24.62
C THR A 94 -4.97 -5.68 25.12
N THR A 95 -3.96 -5.85 24.26
CA THR A 95 -2.70 -6.54 24.63
C THR A 95 -1.83 -5.68 25.55
N PRO A 96 -1.16 -6.26 26.57
CA PRO A 96 -0.19 -5.54 27.39
C PRO A 96 1.12 -5.23 26.64
N LEU A 97 1.39 -5.93 25.53
CA LEU A 97 2.56 -5.71 24.68
C LEU A 97 2.12 -5.38 23.26
N ARG A 98 2.51 -4.20 22.78
CA ARG A 98 2.29 -3.73 21.41
C ARG A 98 3.63 -3.62 20.67
N VAL A 99 3.68 -4.15 19.46
CA VAL A 99 4.82 -4.00 18.55
C VAL A 99 4.41 -3.07 17.41
N GLY A 100 5.22 -2.04 17.15
CA GLY A 100 4.84 -0.94 16.27
C GLY A 100 3.94 0.08 16.97
N THR A 101 3.40 1.03 16.18
CA THR A 101 2.57 2.13 16.68
C THR A 101 1.08 1.83 16.75
#